data_AF-A0ABD0M1T8-F1
#
_entry.id   AF-A0ABD0M1T8-F1
#
_cell.length_a   1.000
_cell.length_b   1.000
_cell.length_c   1.000
_cell.angle_alpha   90.00
_cell.angle_beta   90.00
_cell.angle_gamma   90.00
#
_symmetry.space_group_name_H-M   'P 1'
#
loop_
_entity.id
_entity.type
_entity.pdbx_description
1 polymer ?
#
loop_
_entity_poly.entity_id
_entity_poly.type
_entity_poly.pdbx_seq_one_letter_code
_entity_poly.pdbx_strand_id
1 'polypeptide(L)'
;MAFWPQAYEKNASRWVSTPANLLNAFEVFTDLPWDQIDKVLEYLGLKDVEDFIKHIIASRSGYTRAFHIPPDFDDTFVNLGLGALLTDLGPELPEALSRWRHHNTNLTSVLDALKSYAYRPFSQDKNVNTIDPRTYYYIRHFLDYAKNQSLDVALVPTWVQNIAEAREYYYRDVVMPFQVNNVDVTVAANAVYGITASVLSGLLPTSVLQDPDIRQIYHNTTSLIAFMVEKALFGRPDLALTYYPSVFEFYWFVARTYHRMETALRSQPLPEVMQDLYPRLRSVLEGPMTQHVVTTGTPEGQDMLYYDDFLGDADLDNNNNTVKKAEDRLYTTTMAANALLTTWTLFNSTSRTGHWKDKVKTTVDKCVRWLSRYILRVTYKPWNAFFSGSAKGSTTSPSSYPGNRLELMNGTDIPITEHRPKNEFMYGMEGYVPEAEYEVMINQTHFGRTTPTKFVTYNDPERFFPFWSSPAYTYATTMLVLGRYDNIVEE
;
A
#
# COMPACT_ATOMS: atom_id res chain seq x y z
N MET A 1 11.52 12.06 -5.67
CA MET A 1 11.82 11.60 -4.30
C MET A 1 11.60 10.09 -4.27
N ALA A 2 12.43 9.37 -3.51
CA ALA A 2 12.33 7.93 -3.31
C ALA A 2 12.32 7.66 -1.80
N PHE A 3 11.67 6.57 -1.37
CA PHE A 3 11.56 6.17 0.04
C PHE A 3 12.92 6.05 0.72
N TRP A 4 13.92 5.52 0.00
CA TRP A 4 15.33 5.59 0.38
C TRP A 4 16.12 6.46 -0.60
N PRO A 5 17.23 7.09 -0.14
CA PRO A 5 18.21 7.65 -1.06
C PRO A 5 18.64 6.59 -2.07
N GLN A 6 18.56 6.92 -3.35
CA GLN A 6 19.05 6.04 -4.40
C GLN A 6 20.56 6.19 -4.53
N ALA A 7 21.26 5.06 -4.50
CA ALA A 7 22.68 4.98 -4.82
C ALA A 7 22.85 4.20 -6.12
N TYR A 8 23.75 4.67 -6.98
CA TYR A 8 24.09 3.92 -8.19
C TYR A 8 25.00 2.75 -7.81
N GLU A 9 24.48 1.53 -7.91
CA GLU A 9 25.21 0.30 -7.65
C GLU A 9 26.00 -0.09 -8.89
N LYS A 10 27.30 0.16 -8.85
CA LYS A 10 28.21 -0.01 -10.01
C LYS A 10 28.24 -1.45 -10.50
N ASN A 11 28.16 -2.44 -9.61
CA ASN A 11 28.22 -3.85 -9.99
C ASN A 11 26.94 -4.31 -10.70
N ALA A 12 25.82 -3.64 -10.41
CA ALA A 12 24.53 -3.93 -11.03
C ALA A 12 24.17 -2.96 -12.17
N SER A 13 24.99 -1.95 -12.42
CA SER A 13 24.80 -0.88 -13.40
C SER A 13 23.44 -0.18 -13.30
N ARG A 14 22.90 -0.02 -12.09
CA ARG A 14 21.56 0.54 -11.83
C ARG A 14 21.48 1.31 -10.53
N TRP A 15 20.42 2.10 -10.39
CA TRP A 15 20.06 2.75 -9.14
C TRP A 15 19.33 1.77 -8.21
N VAL A 16 19.71 1.76 -6.94
CA VAL A 16 19.11 0.93 -5.88
C VAL A 16 18.71 1.84 -4.73
N SER A 17 17.51 1.62 -4.19
CA SER A 17 17.01 2.30 -3.00
C SER A 17 17.36 1.46 -1.77
N THR A 18 18.17 1.99 -0.85
CA THR A 18 18.57 1.25 0.38
C THR A 18 18.76 2.17 1.60
N PRO A 19 18.35 1.78 2.81
CA PRO A 19 18.56 2.52 4.05
C PRO A 19 19.99 2.35 4.56
N ALA A 20 20.94 3.08 3.98
CA ALA A 20 22.36 2.98 4.38
C ALA A 20 22.58 3.16 5.90
N ASN A 21 21.82 4.03 6.55
CA ASN A 21 21.87 4.22 8.00
C ASN A 21 21.42 2.99 8.80
N LEU A 22 20.37 2.30 8.36
CA LEU A 22 19.87 1.09 9.01
C LEU A 22 20.79 -0.09 8.76
N LEU A 23 21.32 -0.21 7.53
CA LEU A 23 22.31 -1.24 7.19
C LEU A 23 23.57 -1.11 8.06
N ASN A 24 24.09 0.10 8.23
CA ASN A 24 25.22 0.36 9.12
C ASN A 24 24.89 0.01 10.58
N ALA A 25 23.66 0.23 11.05
CA ALA A 25 23.26 -0.16 12.40
C ALA A 25 23.34 -1.69 12.60
N PHE A 26 22.94 -2.49 11.61
CA PHE A 26 23.12 -3.95 11.68
C PHE A 26 24.58 -4.39 11.74
N GLU A 27 25.50 -3.64 11.15
CA GLU A 27 26.94 -3.91 11.26
C GLU A 27 27.45 -3.63 12.67
N VAL A 28 27.03 -2.52 13.29
CA VAL A 28 27.39 -2.21 14.69
C VAL A 28 26.91 -3.29 15.64
N PHE A 29 25.69 -3.81 15.43
CA PHE A 29 25.18 -4.89 16.26
C PHE A 29 26.02 -6.16 16.17
N THR A 30 26.78 -6.41 15.09
CA THR A 30 27.60 -7.63 15.02
C THR A 30 28.90 -7.58 15.81
N ASP A 31 29.36 -6.39 16.18
CA ASP A 31 30.62 -6.21 16.91
C ASP A 31 30.41 -6.12 18.45
N LEU A 32 29.16 -6.22 18.91
CA LEU A 32 28.83 -6.16 20.33
C LEU A 32 29.06 -7.51 21.04
N PRO A 33 29.50 -7.50 22.32
CA PRO A 33 29.71 -8.72 23.09
C PRO A 33 28.38 -9.31 23.60
N TRP A 34 27.58 -9.90 22.69
CA TRP A 34 26.23 -10.38 22.99
C TRP A 34 26.15 -11.37 24.15
N ASP A 35 27.12 -12.27 24.30
CA ASP A 35 27.16 -13.20 25.43
C ASP A 35 27.17 -12.51 26.81
N GLN A 36 27.68 -11.27 26.87
CA GLN A 36 27.69 -10.45 28.08
C GLN A 36 26.40 -9.62 28.21
N ILE A 37 25.88 -9.13 27.09
CA ILE A 37 24.64 -8.36 27.03
C ILE A 37 23.44 -9.25 27.39
N ASP A 38 23.37 -10.46 26.85
CA ASP A 38 22.32 -11.46 27.13
C ASP A 38 22.24 -11.74 28.63
N LYS A 39 23.37 -11.99 29.30
CA LYS A 39 23.41 -12.23 30.75
C LYS A 39 22.90 -11.04 31.56
N VAL A 40 23.16 -9.81 31.09
CA VAL A 40 22.67 -8.59 31.74
C VAL A 40 21.16 -8.43 31.50
N LEU A 41 20.67 -8.66 30.28
CA LEU A 41 19.24 -8.59 29.97
C LEU A 41 18.45 -9.65 30.75
N GLU A 42 18.95 -10.88 30.81
CA GLU A 42 18.38 -11.96 31.60
C GLU A 42 18.35 -11.60 33.10
N TYR A 43 19.46 -11.07 33.65
CA TYR A 43 19.53 -10.62 35.04
C TYR A 43 18.53 -9.49 35.36
N LEU A 44 18.28 -8.59 34.40
CA LEU A 44 17.33 -7.48 34.53
C LEU A 44 15.88 -7.89 34.24
N GLY A 45 15.62 -9.14 33.85
CA GLY A 45 14.28 -9.63 33.50
C GLY A 45 13.76 -9.11 32.16
N LEU A 46 14.65 -8.69 31.25
CA LEU A 46 14.34 -8.14 29.93
C LEU A 46 14.39 -9.19 28.82
N LYS A 47 13.85 -10.38 29.08
CA LYS A 47 13.92 -11.53 28.17
C LYS A 47 13.28 -11.26 26.80
N ASP A 48 12.19 -10.49 26.75
CA ASP A 48 11.54 -10.15 25.48
C ASP A 48 12.45 -9.28 24.59
N VAL A 49 13.29 -8.42 25.19
CA VAL A 49 14.27 -7.61 24.48
C VAL A 49 15.40 -8.49 23.96
N GLU A 50 15.86 -9.46 24.76
CA GLU A 50 16.85 -10.45 24.36
C GLU A 50 16.36 -11.29 23.17
N ASP A 51 15.14 -11.83 23.24
CA ASP A 51 14.54 -12.63 22.18
C ASP A 51 14.36 -11.83 20.88
N PHE A 52 13.95 -10.56 20.99
CA PHE A 52 13.86 -9.64 19.85
C PHE A 52 15.23 -9.38 19.20
N ILE A 53 16.26 -9.14 20.00
CA ILE A 53 17.63 -8.91 19.51
C ILE A 53 18.16 -10.17 18.81
N LYS A 54 17.99 -11.34 19.42
CA LYS A 54 18.38 -12.63 18.82
C LYS A 54 17.68 -12.85 17.49
N HIS A 55 16.38 -12.52 17.40
CA HIS A 55 15.63 -12.57 16.16
C HIS A 55 16.22 -11.62 15.09
N ILE A 56 16.55 -10.38 15.45
CA ILE A 56 17.19 -9.43 14.52
C ILE A 56 18.51 -9.97 13.98
N ILE A 57 19.38 -10.49 14.85
CA ILE A 57 20.70 -11.01 14.46
C ILE A 57 20.53 -12.22 13.55
N ALA A 58 19.65 -13.16 13.91
CA ALA A 58 19.37 -14.36 13.11
C ALA A 58 18.77 -14.01 11.73
N SER A 59 17.98 -12.94 11.65
CA SER A 59 17.31 -12.49 10.44
C SER A 59 18.11 -11.44 9.63
N ARG A 60 19.34 -11.08 10.06
CA ARG A 60 20.15 -10.00 9.46
C ARG A 60 20.30 -10.12 7.95
N SER A 61 20.69 -11.30 7.45
CA SER A 61 20.90 -11.51 6.01
C SER A 61 19.60 -11.36 5.22
N GLY A 62 18.49 -11.84 5.78
CA GLY A 62 17.14 -11.65 5.24
C GLY A 62 16.75 -10.18 5.18
N TYR A 63 16.95 -9.43 6.27
CA TYR A 63 16.67 -7.99 6.31
C TYR A 63 17.57 -7.20 5.35
N THR A 64 18.87 -7.48 5.33
CA THR A 64 19.83 -6.81 4.45
C THR A 64 19.41 -6.98 2.98
N ARG A 65 18.99 -8.19 2.58
CA ARG A 65 18.48 -8.42 1.22
C ARG A 65 17.12 -7.74 0.99
N ALA A 66 16.22 -7.80 1.96
CA ALA A 66 14.90 -7.15 1.87
C ALA A 66 14.97 -5.61 1.80
N PHE A 67 16.12 -5.01 2.12
CA PHE A 67 16.35 -3.57 2.01
C PHE A 67 16.98 -3.14 0.67
N HIS A 68 17.41 -4.08 -0.17
CA HIS A 68 17.86 -3.82 -1.54
C HIS A 68 16.72 -4.11 -2.51
N ILE A 69 15.73 -3.23 -2.51
CA ILE A 69 14.52 -3.36 -3.34
C ILE A 69 14.68 -2.66 -4.69
N PRO A 70 14.05 -3.18 -5.76
CA PRO A 70 13.96 -2.45 -7.02
C PRO A 70 13.09 -1.18 -6.85
N PRO A 71 13.11 -0.25 -7.82
CA PRO A 71 12.11 0.80 -7.89
C PRO A 71 10.69 0.21 -7.89
N ASP A 72 9.72 0.96 -7.37
CA ASP A 72 8.31 0.59 -7.35
C ASP A 72 7.42 1.66 -8.00
N PHE A 73 6.19 1.28 -8.29
CA PHE A 73 5.18 2.19 -8.81
C PHE A 73 4.56 3.08 -7.72
N ASP A 74 4.81 2.78 -6.45
CA ASP A 74 4.23 3.52 -5.35
C ASP A 74 4.88 4.90 -5.20
N ASP A 75 6.15 4.94 -4.84
CA ASP A 75 6.95 6.16 -4.72
C ASP A 75 6.99 6.93 -6.02
N THR A 76 7.10 6.21 -7.15
CA THR A 76 7.23 6.83 -8.47
C THR A 76 5.98 7.63 -8.81
N PHE A 77 4.78 7.08 -8.58
CA PHE A 77 3.54 7.79 -8.87
C PHE A 77 3.14 8.79 -7.76
N VAL A 78 3.55 8.58 -6.51
CA VAL A 78 3.46 9.63 -5.47
C VAL A 78 4.30 10.84 -5.87
N ASN A 79 5.54 10.63 -6.34
CA ASN A 79 6.41 11.70 -6.83
C ASN A 79 5.83 12.39 -8.08
N LEU A 80 5.16 11.65 -8.95
CA LEU A 80 4.43 12.21 -10.09
C LEU A 80 3.24 13.08 -9.61
N GLY A 81 2.49 12.62 -8.62
CA GLY A 81 1.41 13.38 -7.97
C GLY A 81 1.91 14.67 -7.28
N LEU A 82 3.10 14.65 -6.67
CA LEU A 82 3.76 15.86 -6.17
C LEU A 82 4.08 16.83 -7.30
N GLY A 83 4.59 16.34 -8.43
CA GLY A 83 4.82 17.18 -9.62
C GLY A 83 3.54 17.87 -10.10
N ALA A 84 2.42 17.15 -10.07
CA ALA A 84 1.11 17.69 -10.43
C ALA A 84 0.68 18.81 -9.46
N LEU A 85 0.82 18.58 -8.14
CA LEU A 85 0.55 19.60 -7.13
C LEU A 85 1.43 20.85 -7.31
N LEU A 86 2.74 20.68 -7.54
CA LEU A 86 3.66 21.78 -7.78
C LEU A 86 3.37 22.51 -9.09
N THR A 87 2.78 21.83 -10.08
CA THR A 87 2.33 22.45 -11.33
C THR A 87 1.13 23.35 -11.06
N ASP A 88 0.14 22.89 -10.29
CA ASP A 88 -1.01 23.70 -9.87
C ASP A 88 -0.57 24.93 -9.07
N LEU A 89 0.34 24.73 -8.10
CA LEU A 89 0.88 25.77 -7.23
C LEU A 89 2.07 26.53 -7.84
N GLY A 90 2.34 26.35 -9.13
CA GLY A 90 3.50 26.93 -9.80
C GLY A 90 3.67 28.45 -9.60
N PRO A 91 2.59 29.25 -9.63
CA PRO A 91 2.66 30.67 -9.33
C PRO A 91 3.08 31.00 -7.89
N GLU A 92 2.72 30.16 -6.92
CA GLU A 92 3.02 30.37 -5.50
C GLU A 92 4.36 29.74 -5.08
N LEU A 93 4.79 28.66 -5.73
CA LEU A 93 5.96 27.87 -5.39
C LEU A 93 6.91 27.61 -6.60
N PRO A 94 7.34 28.66 -7.34
CA PRO A 94 8.08 28.50 -8.60
C PRO A 94 9.44 27.79 -8.41
N GLU A 95 10.14 28.04 -7.30
CA GLU A 95 11.43 27.40 -7.01
C GLU A 95 11.30 25.91 -6.70
N ALA A 96 10.21 25.50 -6.04
CA ALA A 96 9.95 24.09 -5.76
C ALA A 96 9.61 23.33 -7.04
N LEU A 97 8.76 23.92 -7.90
CA LEU A 97 8.44 23.36 -9.21
C LEU A 97 9.68 23.24 -10.11
N SER A 98 10.53 24.28 -10.15
CA SER A 98 11.76 24.27 -10.94
C SER A 98 12.71 23.15 -10.50
N ARG A 99 12.94 23.01 -9.19
CA ARG A 99 13.77 21.92 -8.62
C ARG A 99 13.20 20.56 -8.94
N TRP A 100 11.88 20.38 -8.81
CA TRP A 100 11.25 19.10 -9.15
C TRP A 100 11.44 18.76 -10.64
N ARG A 101 11.21 19.71 -11.55
CA ARG A 101 11.41 19.50 -13.01
C ARG A 101 12.87 19.18 -13.35
N HIS A 102 13.82 19.81 -12.68
CA HIS A 102 15.24 19.54 -12.88
C HIS A 102 15.61 18.07 -12.56
N HIS A 103 15.01 17.48 -11.54
CA HIS A 103 15.26 16.09 -11.15
C HIS A 103 14.37 15.06 -11.84
N ASN A 104 13.33 15.47 -12.57
CA ASN A 104 12.36 14.59 -13.22
C ASN A 104 12.25 14.93 -14.72
N THR A 105 13.33 14.68 -15.46
CA THR A 105 13.47 15.13 -16.86
C THR A 105 12.75 14.25 -17.88
N ASN A 106 12.40 13.00 -17.53
CA ASN A 106 11.74 12.05 -18.43
C ASN A 106 10.48 11.45 -17.77
N LEU A 107 9.37 12.19 -17.82
CA LEU A 107 8.11 11.75 -17.22
C LEU A 107 7.43 10.63 -18.01
N THR A 108 7.76 10.40 -19.28
CA THR A 108 7.14 9.31 -20.06
C THR A 108 7.72 7.95 -19.70
N SER A 109 8.95 7.89 -19.16
CA SER A 109 9.60 6.64 -18.76
C SER A 109 8.81 5.81 -17.74
N VAL A 110 8.07 6.45 -16.82
CA VAL A 110 7.21 5.73 -15.87
C VAL A 110 6.04 5.03 -16.56
N LEU A 111 5.51 5.63 -17.62
CA LEU A 111 4.40 5.06 -18.39
C LEU A 111 4.89 3.86 -19.22
N ASP A 112 6.08 3.97 -19.81
CA ASP A 112 6.70 2.84 -20.51
C ASP A 112 6.99 1.69 -19.56
N ALA A 113 7.56 1.97 -18.38
CA ALA A 113 7.74 0.98 -17.32
C ALA A 113 6.39 0.34 -16.92
N LEU A 114 5.35 1.16 -16.73
CA LEU A 114 4.03 0.65 -16.37
C LEU A 114 3.48 -0.34 -17.40
N LYS A 115 3.63 -0.04 -18.70
CA LYS A 115 3.22 -0.97 -19.77
C LYS A 115 4.00 -2.28 -19.74
N SER A 116 5.31 -2.21 -19.51
CA SER A 116 6.20 -3.37 -19.51
C SER A 116 5.97 -4.31 -18.32
N TYR A 117 5.61 -3.78 -17.15
CA TYR A 117 5.52 -4.56 -15.92
C TYR A 117 4.09 -4.86 -15.46
N ALA A 118 3.06 -4.27 -16.09
CA ALA A 118 1.66 -4.49 -15.73
C ALA A 118 1.32 -5.98 -15.64
N TYR A 119 0.64 -6.39 -14.56
CA TYR A 119 0.17 -7.75 -14.37
C TYR A 119 -1.00 -8.03 -15.34
N ARG A 120 -0.85 -9.09 -16.16
CA ARG A 120 -1.78 -9.48 -17.23
C ARG A 120 -2.12 -10.97 -17.11
N PRO A 121 -3.13 -11.36 -16.31
CA PRO A 121 -3.46 -12.76 -16.00
C PRO A 121 -3.87 -13.60 -17.22
N PHE A 122 -4.33 -12.97 -18.30
CA PHE A 122 -4.75 -13.66 -19.53
C PHE A 122 -3.66 -13.68 -20.62
N SER A 123 -2.50 -13.07 -20.35
CA SER A 123 -1.35 -13.12 -21.26
C SER A 123 -0.71 -14.50 -21.26
N GLN A 124 -0.06 -14.85 -22.38
CA GLN A 124 0.82 -16.02 -22.48
C GLN A 124 2.25 -15.73 -22.00
N ASP A 125 2.58 -14.46 -21.78
CA ASP A 125 3.89 -14.08 -21.25
C ASP A 125 3.97 -14.31 -19.74
N LYS A 126 4.76 -15.32 -19.40
CA LYS A 126 5.10 -15.75 -18.04
C LYS A 126 5.69 -14.66 -17.15
N ASN A 127 6.26 -13.60 -17.71
CA ASN A 127 6.82 -12.49 -16.93
C ASN A 127 5.76 -11.55 -16.37
N VAL A 128 4.59 -11.47 -17.01
CA VAL A 128 3.53 -10.54 -16.67
C VAL A 128 2.24 -11.25 -16.24
N ASN A 129 2.07 -12.54 -16.52
CA ASN A 129 0.90 -13.31 -16.11
C ASN A 129 1.08 -14.05 -14.77
N THR A 130 2.23 -13.93 -14.10
CA THR A 130 2.52 -14.61 -12.84
C THR A 130 2.58 -13.62 -11.70
N ILE A 131 1.88 -13.91 -10.59
CA ILE A 131 1.74 -13.02 -9.45
C ILE A 131 1.91 -13.76 -8.12
N ASP A 132 2.16 -13.00 -7.05
CA ASP A 132 2.13 -13.49 -5.67
C ASP A 132 0.82 -14.25 -5.37
N PRO A 133 0.89 -15.49 -4.87
CA PRO A 133 -0.29 -16.30 -4.51
C PRO A 133 -1.28 -15.59 -3.58
N ARG A 134 -0.80 -14.71 -2.68
CA ARG A 134 -1.66 -13.90 -1.80
C ARG A 134 -2.46 -12.88 -2.58
N THR A 135 -1.82 -12.24 -3.55
CA THR A 135 -2.50 -11.31 -4.46
C THR A 135 -3.57 -12.05 -5.23
N TYR A 136 -3.23 -13.18 -5.86
CA TYR A 136 -4.19 -13.97 -6.62
C TYR A 136 -5.40 -14.36 -5.76
N TYR A 137 -5.16 -14.80 -4.52
CA TYR A 137 -6.21 -15.17 -3.58
C TYR A 137 -7.29 -14.10 -3.48
N TYR A 138 -6.97 -12.83 -3.24
CA TYR A 138 -8.02 -11.81 -3.08
C TYR A 138 -8.52 -11.23 -4.42
N ILE A 139 -7.68 -11.14 -5.46
CA ILE A 139 -8.12 -10.60 -6.76
C ILE A 139 -8.91 -11.59 -7.60
N ARG A 140 -8.89 -12.90 -7.29
CA ARG A 140 -9.55 -13.94 -8.11
C ARG A 140 -11.01 -13.61 -8.44
N HIS A 141 -11.76 -13.07 -7.48
CA HIS A 141 -13.15 -12.67 -7.70
C HIS A 141 -13.32 -11.57 -8.76
N PHE A 142 -12.35 -10.65 -8.85
CA PHE A 142 -12.30 -9.65 -9.91
C PHE A 142 -11.92 -10.28 -11.26
N LEU A 143 -11.01 -11.26 -11.26
CA LEU A 143 -10.62 -12.00 -12.46
C LEU A 143 -11.76 -12.88 -13.00
N ASP A 144 -12.52 -13.54 -12.12
CA ASP A 144 -13.71 -14.32 -12.45
C ASP A 144 -14.76 -13.41 -13.10
N TYR A 145 -15.01 -12.24 -12.50
CA TYR A 145 -15.89 -11.23 -13.09
C TYR A 145 -15.42 -10.81 -14.49
N ALA A 146 -14.14 -10.45 -14.65
CA ALA A 146 -13.58 -10.04 -15.93
C ALA A 146 -13.69 -11.16 -16.98
N LYS A 147 -13.36 -12.39 -16.60
CA LYS A 147 -13.43 -13.57 -17.47
C LYS A 147 -14.86 -13.83 -17.95
N ASN A 148 -15.82 -13.76 -17.04
CA ASN A 148 -17.25 -13.95 -17.36
C ASN A 148 -17.80 -12.87 -18.30
N GLN A 149 -17.22 -11.67 -18.25
CA GLN A 149 -17.55 -10.57 -19.16
C GLN A 149 -16.70 -10.53 -20.44
N SER A 150 -15.82 -11.52 -20.65
CA SER A 150 -14.84 -11.54 -21.75
C SER A 150 -13.97 -10.28 -21.81
N LEU A 151 -13.65 -9.70 -20.65
CA LEU A 151 -12.78 -8.54 -20.51
C LEU A 151 -11.34 -8.98 -20.28
N ASP A 152 -10.41 -8.31 -20.94
CA ASP A 152 -8.99 -8.43 -20.65
C ASP A 152 -8.60 -7.57 -19.43
N VAL A 153 -7.52 -7.95 -18.75
CA VAL A 153 -7.08 -7.33 -17.49
C VAL A 153 -5.60 -6.97 -17.56
N ALA A 154 -5.29 -5.72 -17.26
CA ALA A 154 -3.95 -5.24 -16.97
C ALA A 154 -3.95 -4.41 -15.68
N LEU A 155 -3.17 -4.79 -14.67
CA LEU A 155 -3.17 -4.17 -13.35
C LEU A 155 -1.79 -3.59 -13.01
N VAL A 156 -1.77 -2.47 -12.29
CA VAL A 156 -0.54 -1.93 -11.71
C VAL A 156 0.00 -2.88 -10.64
N PRO A 157 1.20 -3.45 -10.79
CA PRO A 157 1.85 -4.21 -9.73
C PRO A 157 2.59 -3.24 -8.78
N THR A 158 3.25 -3.75 -7.74
CA THR A 158 4.09 -2.92 -6.89
C THR A 158 5.43 -2.60 -7.53
N TRP A 159 6.17 -3.62 -7.96
CA TRP A 159 7.58 -3.46 -8.30
C TRP A 159 7.82 -3.22 -9.80
N VAL A 160 8.81 -2.40 -10.13
CA VAL A 160 9.32 -2.20 -11.50
C VAL A 160 10.37 -3.28 -11.78
N GLN A 161 9.90 -4.53 -11.80
CA GLN A 161 10.72 -5.71 -12.07
C GLN A 161 9.82 -6.89 -12.49
N ASN A 162 10.27 -7.67 -13.48
CA ASN A 162 9.62 -8.93 -13.86
C ASN A 162 10.40 -10.17 -13.36
N ILE A 163 9.87 -11.37 -13.57
CA ILE A 163 10.47 -12.62 -13.06
C ILE A 163 11.84 -12.90 -13.71
N ALA A 164 11.97 -12.71 -15.02
CA ALA A 164 13.25 -12.92 -15.71
C ALA A 164 14.35 -12.00 -15.16
N GLU A 165 14.03 -10.72 -14.96
CA GLU A 165 14.93 -9.75 -14.34
C GLU A 165 15.22 -10.11 -12.89
N ALA A 166 14.22 -10.50 -12.10
CA ALA A 166 14.43 -10.94 -10.73
C ALA A 166 15.44 -12.09 -10.62
N ARG A 167 15.46 -13.03 -11.59
CA ARG A 167 16.48 -14.10 -11.65
C ARG A 167 17.88 -13.59 -11.97
N GLU A 168 17.99 -12.74 -12.98
CA GLU A 168 19.28 -12.14 -13.35
C GLU A 168 19.87 -11.35 -12.17
N TYR A 169 19.01 -10.61 -11.48
CA TYR A 169 19.38 -9.65 -10.48
C TYR A 169 19.45 -10.18 -9.06
N TYR A 170 18.92 -11.38 -8.81
CA TYR A 170 19.03 -12.08 -7.53
C TYR A 170 20.48 -12.17 -7.05
N TYR A 171 21.41 -12.54 -7.95
CA TYR A 171 22.84 -12.65 -7.63
C TYR A 171 23.56 -11.29 -7.53
N ARG A 172 22.83 -10.19 -7.69
CA ARG A 172 23.29 -8.81 -7.50
C ARG A 172 22.53 -8.12 -6.37
N ASP A 173 21.90 -8.91 -5.49
CA ASP A 173 21.16 -8.50 -4.29
C ASP A 173 19.99 -7.54 -4.49
N VAL A 174 19.49 -7.32 -5.73
CA VAL A 174 18.29 -6.49 -5.94
C VAL A 174 17.18 -7.32 -6.54
N VAL A 175 16.19 -7.61 -5.71
CA VAL A 175 15.08 -8.47 -6.11
C VAL A 175 13.81 -8.05 -5.39
N MET A 176 12.69 -8.12 -6.10
CA MET A 176 11.38 -7.97 -5.48
C MET A 176 11.19 -8.99 -4.34
N PRO A 177 10.51 -8.62 -3.24
CA PRO A 177 10.16 -9.53 -2.16
C PRO A 177 9.56 -10.84 -2.68
N PHE A 178 10.06 -11.98 -2.17
CA PHE A 178 9.63 -13.33 -2.59
C PHE A 178 9.83 -13.65 -4.08
N GLN A 179 10.63 -12.86 -4.80
CA GLN A 179 11.01 -13.10 -6.19
C GLN A 179 9.83 -13.15 -7.16
N VAL A 180 8.67 -12.62 -6.76
CA VAL A 180 7.45 -12.52 -7.56
C VAL A 180 6.76 -11.20 -7.25
N ASN A 181 6.16 -10.59 -8.27
CA ASN A 181 5.51 -9.31 -8.10
C ASN A 181 4.16 -9.49 -7.41
N ASN A 182 3.62 -8.42 -6.84
CA ASN A 182 2.29 -8.41 -6.23
C ASN A 182 1.50 -7.20 -6.72
N VAL A 183 0.19 -7.25 -6.52
CA VAL A 183 -0.67 -6.07 -6.60
C VAL A 183 -0.99 -5.73 -5.15
N ASP A 184 -0.72 -4.49 -4.76
CA ASP A 184 -1.19 -3.89 -3.51
C ASP A 184 -2.17 -2.79 -3.91
N VAL A 185 -3.38 -2.78 -3.32
CA VAL A 185 -4.43 -1.87 -3.79
C VAL A 185 -4.20 -0.42 -3.39
N THR A 186 -3.35 -0.17 -2.38
CA THR A 186 -2.90 1.18 -2.01
C THR A 186 -1.85 1.70 -2.99
N VAL A 187 -0.91 0.85 -3.42
CA VAL A 187 0.04 1.19 -4.49
C VAL A 187 -0.70 1.48 -5.80
N ALA A 188 -1.68 0.64 -6.14
CA ALA A 188 -2.58 0.88 -7.25
C ALA A 188 -3.32 2.23 -7.14
N ALA A 189 -3.78 2.60 -5.94
CA ALA A 189 -4.45 3.88 -5.71
C ALA A 189 -3.50 5.07 -5.91
N ASN A 190 -2.25 4.97 -5.47
CA ASN A 190 -1.23 5.99 -5.71
C ASN A 190 -0.88 6.11 -7.21
N ALA A 191 -0.79 5.01 -7.93
CA ALA A 191 -0.58 5.01 -9.38
C ALA A 191 -1.73 5.70 -10.14
N VAL A 192 -2.97 5.31 -9.85
CA VAL A 192 -4.16 5.95 -10.43
C VAL A 192 -4.19 7.45 -10.08
N TYR A 193 -3.92 7.82 -8.83
CA TYR A 193 -3.85 9.22 -8.41
C TYR A 193 -2.77 10.01 -9.18
N GLY A 194 -1.56 9.46 -9.28
CA GLY A 194 -0.44 10.10 -9.98
C GLY A 194 -0.75 10.38 -11.45
N ILE A 195 -1.35 9.42 -12.16
CA ILE A 195 -1.79 9.60 -13.55
C ILE A 195 -2.91 10.64 -13.62
N THR A 196 -3.93 10.52 -12.77
CA THR A 196 -5.07 11.46 -12.73
C THR A 196 -4.63 12.89 -12.49
N ALA A 197 -3.88 13.12 -11.41
CA ALA A 197 -3.42 14.45 -11.02
C ALA A 197 -2.53 15.07 -12.11
N SER A 198 -1.65 14.28 -12.73
CA SER A 198 -0.72 14.78 -13.75
C SER A 198 -1.40 15.19 -15.04
N VAL A 199 -2.40 14.41 -15.48
CA VAL A 199 -3.19 14.77 -16.66
C VAL A 199 -4.05 16.00 -16.38
N LEU A 200 -4.71 16.06 -15.22
CA LEU A 200 -5.64 17.15 -14.91
C LEU A 200 -4.95 18.48 -14.57
N SER A 201 -3.72 18.45 -14.04
CA SER A 201 -2.87 19.64 -13.82
C SER A 201 -2.17 20.14 -15.09
N GLY A 202 -2.20 19.36 -16.18
CA GLY A 202 -1.44 19.65 -17.40
C GLY A 202 0.05 19.33 -17.31
N LEU A 203 0.51 18.66 -16.25
CA LEU A 203 1.88 18.14 -16.16
C LEU A 203 2.16 17.10 -17.26
N LEU A 204 1.18 16.23 -17.53
CA LEU A 204 1.19 15.29 -18.64
C LEU A 204 0.08 15.65 -19.64
N PRO A 205 0.30 15.46 -20.96
CA PRO A 205 -0.75 15.69 -21.94
C PRO A 205 -1.84 14.63 -21.84
N THR A 206 -3.08 15.01 -22.17
CA THR A 206 -4.24 14.11 -22.18
C THR A 206 -4.09 12.93 -23.16
N SER A 207 -3.24 13.08 -24.18
CA SER A 207 -2.91 12.02 -25.15
C SER A 207 -2.26 10.79 -24.51
N VAL A 208 -1.71 10.90 -23.30
CA VAL A 208 -1.23 9.72 -22.53
C VAL A 208 -2.34 8.69 -22.33
N LEU A 209 -3.58 9.12 -22.13
CA LEU A 209 -4.73 8.23 -21.96
C LEU A 209 -5.35 7.75 -23.28
N GLN A 210 -4.76 8.13 -24.41
CA GLN A 210 -5.08 7.60 -25.73
C GLN A 210 -4.20 6.41 -26.09
N ASP A 211 -3.06 6.21 -25.41
CA ASP A 211 -2.29 4.96 -25.48
C ASP A 211 -3.17 3.80 -24.97
N PRO A 212 -3.45 2.79 -25.79
CA PRO A 212 -4.39 1.71 -25.43
C PRO A 212 -3.98 0.95 -24.18
N ASP A 213 -2.67 0.71 -23.97
CA ASP A 213 -2.18 -0.03 -22.81
C ASP A 213 -2.34 0.80 -21.53
N ILE A 214 -1.96 2.08 -21.57
CA ILE A 214 -2.14 2.97 -20.42
C ILE A 214 -3.62 3.14 -20.09
N ARG A 215 -4.48 3.32 -21.11
CA ARG A 215 -5.94 3.41 -20.93
C ARG A 215 -6.48 2.15 -20.26
N GLN A 216 -6.07 0.98 -20.72
CA GLN A 216 -6.49 -0.31 -20.16
C GLN A 216 -6.03 -0.48 -18.72
N ILE A 217 -4.73 -0.26 -18.43
CA ILE A 217 -4.14 -0.37 -17.10
C ILE A 217 -4.85 0.57 -16.12
N TYR A 218 -5.04 1.83 -16.51
CA TYR A 218 -5.74 2.83 -15.71
C TYR A 218 -7.19 2.42 -15.44
N HIS A 219 -7.90 1.95 -16.47
CA HIS A 219 -9.29 1.50 -16.36
C HIS A 219 -9.45 0.29 -15.44
N ASN A 220 -8.69 -0.78 -15.70
CA ASN A 220 -8.77 -2.01 -14.93
C ASN A 220 -8.31 -1.82 -13.49
N THR A 221 -7.26 -1.04 -13.25
CA THR A 221 -6.76 -0.77 -11.88
C THR A 221 -7.76 0.05 -11.08
N THR A 222 -8.34 1.11 -11.66
CA THR A 222 -9.41 1.88 -11.00
C THR A 222 -10.65 1.02 -10.72
N SER A 223 -10.98 0.13 -11.67
CA SER A 223 -12.08 -0.84 -11.51
C SER A 223 -11.83 -1.85 -10.39
N LEU A 224 -10.60 -2.34 -10.25
CA LEU A 224 -10.19 -3.20 -9.14
C LEU A 224 -10.32 -2.46 -7.81
N ILE A 225 -9.79 -1.24 -7.70
CA ILE A 225 -9.89 -0.42 -6.49
C ILE A 225 -11.36 -0.27 -6.07
N ALA A 226 -12.24 0.09 -7.01
CA ALA A 226 -13.66 0.25 -6.73
C ALA A 226 -14.31 -1.07 -6.28
N PHE A 227 -13.98 -2.18 -6.94
CA PHE A 227 -14.44 -3.51 -6.56
C PHE A 227 -13.98 -3.90 -5.14
N MET A 228 -12.75 -3.56 -4.78
CA MET A 228 -12.16 -3.85 -3.48
C MET A 228 -12.79 -3.02 -2.35
N VAL A 229 -13.13 -1.75 -2.60
CA VAL A 229 -13.92 -0.92 -1.66
C VAL A 229 -15.32 -1.51 -1.49
N GLU A 230 -16.00 -1.88 -2.58
CA GLU A 230 -17.36 -2.43 -2.55
C GLU A 230 -17.46 -3.74 -1.77
N LYS A 231 -16.44 -4.60 -1.89
CA LYS A 231 -16.39 -5.91 -1.22
C LYS A 231 -15.67 -5.89 0.13
N ALA A 232 -15.42 -4.70 0.70
CA ALA A 232 -14.71 -4.53 1.97
C ALA A 232 -13.41 -5.36 2.06
N LEU A 233 -12.62 -5.33 0.97
CA LEU A 233 -11.37 -6.08 0.82
C LEU A 233 -11.51 -7.59 1.06
N PHE A 234 -12.71 -8.15 0.88
CA PHE A 234 -13.05 -9.55 1.18
C PHE A 234 -12.72 -9.98 2.62
N GLY A 235 -12.70 -9.04 3.56
CA GLY A 235 -12.29 -9.30 4.94
C GLY A 235 -10.82 -9.73 5.09
N ARG A 236 -9.98 -9.47 4.08
CA ARG A 236 -8.53 -9.76 4.06
C ARG A 236 -7.71 -8.49 3.79
N PRO A 237 -7.84 -7.44 4.62
CA PRO A 237 -7.05 -6.23 4.47
C PRO A 237 -5.54 -6.52 4.56
N ASP A 238 -5.15 -7.53 5.33
CA ASP A 238 -3.78 -8.00 5.49
C ASP A 238 -3.10 -8.49 4.20
N LEU A 239 -3.89 -8.93 3.21
CA LEU A 239 -3.40 -9.32 1.89
C LEU A 239 -3.55 -8.20 0.86
N ALA A 240 -4.69 -7.51 0.87
CA ALA A 240 -4.96 -6.45 -0.10
C ALA A 240 -4.10 -5.20 0.13
N LEU A 241 -3.79 -4.90 1.39
CA LEU A 241 -3.03 -3.75 1.87
C LEU A 241 -1.69 -4.20 2.46
N THR A 242 -0.93 -4.90 1.63
CA THR A 242 0.29 -5.60 2.03
C THR A 242 1.34 -4.63 2.62
N TYR A 243 1.45 -3.41 2.10
CA TYR A 243 2.43 -2.42 2.57
C TYR A 243 1.83 -1.30 3.42
N TYR A 244 0.59 -0.89 3.16
CA TYR A 244 -0.11 0.20 3.84
C TYR A 244 -1.34 -0.32 4.59
N PRO A 245 -1.15 -0.93 5.77
CA PRO A 245 -2.14 -1.83 6.35
C PRO A 245 -3.43 -1.13 6.81
N SER A 246 -3.46 0.20 6.88
CA SER A 246 -4.66 0.92 7.27
C SER A 246 -5.69 0.99 6.15
N VAL A 247 -6.89 0.48 6.41
CA VAL A 247 -8.05 0.60 5.53
C VAL A 247 -8.48 2.05 5.35
N PHE A 248 -8.36 2.86 6.42
CA PHE A 248 -8.71 4.27 6.37
C PHE A 248 -7.72 5.09 5.54
N GLU A 249 -6.43 4.76 5.57
CA GLU A 249 -5.43 5.37 4.67
C GLU A 249 -5.75 5.03 3.21
N PHE A 250 -6.03 3.77 2.91
CA PHE A 250 -6.46 3.34 1.58
C PHE A 250 -7.68 4.14 1.09
N TYR A 251 -8.71 4.29 1.92
CA TYR A 251 -9.88 5.11 1.55
C TYR A 251 -9.53 6.55 1.26
N TRP A 252 -8.67 7.17 2.05
CA TRP A 252 -8.22 8.53 1.77
C TRP A 252 -7.46 8.60 0.45
N PHE A 253 -6.60 7.64 0.14
CA PHE A 253 -5.84 7.62 -1.11
C PHE A 253 -6.77 7.56 -2.34
N VAL A 254 -7.80 6.71 -2.29
CA VAL A 254 -8.81 6.62 -3.36
C VAL A 254 -9.64 7.91 -3.45
N ALA A 255 -10.04 8.48 -2.31
CA ALA A 255 -10.80 9.72 -2.26
C ALA A 255 -10.07 10.89 -2.92
N ARG A 256 -8.73 10.96 -2.84
CA ARG A 256 -7.93 12.00 -3.51
C ARG A 256 -8.09 11.96 -5.03
N THR A 257 -8.12 10.78 -5.65
CA THR A 257 -8.36 10.64 -7.10
C THR A 257 -9.74 11.14 -7.48
N TYR A 258 -10.76 10.69 -6.74
CA TYR A 258 -12.14 11.11 -6.95
C TYR A 258 -12.32 12.63 -6.82
N HIS A 259 -11.77 13.22 -5.76
CA HIS A 259 -11.84 14.67 -5.52
C HIS A 259 -11.14 15.47 -6.63
N ARG A 260 -10.01 14.98 -7.17
CA ARG A 260 -9.34 15.61 -8.32
C ARG A 260 -10.22 15.61 -9.56
N MET A 261 -10.88 14.49 -9.86
CA MET A 261 -11.84 14.41 -10.98
C MET A 261 -13.05 15.33 -10.76
N GLU A 262 -13.64 15.30 -9.57
CA GLU A 262 -14.80 16.13 -9.21
C GLU A 262 -14.49 17.63 -9.31
N THR A 263 -13.30 18.03 -8.88
CA THR A 263 -12.84 19.42 -8.99
C THR A 263 -12.63 19.82 -10.45
N ALA A 264 -11.98 18.97 -11.25
CA ALA A 264 -11.72 19.26 -12.67
C ALA A 264 -13.01 19.41 -13.48
N LEU A 265 -14.04 18.59 -13.23
CA LEU A 265 -15.35 18.64 -13.90
C LEU A 265 -16.03 20.01 -13.85
N ARG A 266 -15.67 20.86 -12.88
CA ARG A 266 -16.21 22.22 -12.73
C ARG A 266 -15.64 23.21 -13.73
N SER A 267 -14.48 22.91 -14.30
CA SER A 267 -13.71 23.81 -15.15
C SER A 267 -13.47 23.27 -16.55
N GLN A 268 -13.44 21.94 -16.71
CA GLN A 268 -13.17 21.27 -17.98
C GLN A 268 -13.81 19.87 -18.02
N PRO A 269 -14.14 19.35 -19.21
CA PRO A 269 -14.52 17.95 -19.35
C PRO A 269 -13.34 17.03 -18.97
N LEU A 270 -13.62 15.91 -18.31
CA LEU A 270 -12.59 14.91 -18.04
C LEU A 270 -12.20 14.17 -19.34
N PRO A 271 -11.00 13.58 -19.43
CA PRO A 271 -10.70 12.58 -20.45
C PRO A 271 -11.69 11.41 -20.43
N GLU A 272 -12.00 10.82 -21.59
CA GLU A 272 -13.03 9.78 -21.79
C GLU A 272 -12.98 8.68 -20.72
N VAL A 273 -11.83 8.03 -20.53
CA VAL A 273 -11.67 6.94 -19.54
C VAL A 273 -11.91 7.40 -18.09
N MET A 274 -11.63 8.66 -17.76
CA MET A 274 -11.95 9.21 -16.44
C MET A 274 -13.44 9.53 -16.32
N GLN A 275 -14.11 9.98 -17.39
CA GLN A 275 -15.57 10.17 -17.40
C GLN A 275 -16.29 8.85 -17.14
N ASP A 276 -15.82 7.74 -17.74
CA ASP A 276 -16.41 6.42 -17.55
C ASP A 276 -16.25 5.91 -16.11
N LEU A 277 -15.09 6.15 -15.49
CA LEU A 277 -14.77 5.65 -14.16
C LEU A 277 -15.28 6.54 -13.02
N TYR A 278 -15.48 7.83 -13.27
CA TYR A 278 -15.89 8.79 -12.25
C TYR A 278 -17.19 8.38 -11.51
N PRO A 279 -18.28 7.99 -12.19
CA PRO A 279 -19.50 7.53 -11.52
C PRO A 279 -19.28 6.30 -10.63
N ARG A 280 -18.38 5.39 -11.04
CA ARG A 280 -18.05 4.19 -10.27
C ARG A 280 -17.30 4.54 -8.99
N LEU A 281 -16.26 5.38 -9.09
CA LEU A 281 -15.53 5.88 -7.91
C LEU A 281 -16.46 6.64 -6.96
N ARG A 282 -17.33 7.50 -7.50
CA ARG A 282 -18.33 8.21 -6.72
C ARG A 282 -19.22 7.24 -5.94
N SER A 283 -19.77 6.24 -6.62
CA SER A 283 -20.70 5.28 -6.00
C SER A 283 -20.06 4.49 -4.86
N VAL A 284 -18.80 4.07 -5.00
CA VAL A 284 -18.13 3.28 -3.94
C VAL A 284 -17.67 4.15 -2.78
N LEU A 285 -17.29 5.40 -3.02
CA LEU A 285 -16.85 6.34 -1.99
C LEU A 285 -18.04 6.92 -1.21
N GLU A 286 -19.05 7.43 -1.90
CA GLU A 286 -20.27 7.99 -1.28
C GLU A 286 -21.19 6.90 -0.68
N GLY A 287 -20.99 5.63 -1.07
CA GLY A 287 -21.75 4.48 -0.55
C GLY A 287 -20.93 3.61 0.41
N PRO A 288 -20.44 2.42 -0.02
CA PRO A 288 -19.72 1.46 0.83
C PRO A 288 -18.64 2.03 1.74
N MET A 289 -17.73 2.88 1.23
CA MET A 289 -16.67 3.48 2.05
C MET A 289 -17.27 4.37 3.15
N THR A 290 -18.13 5.31 2.77
CA THR A 290 -18.77 6.23 3.72
C THR A 290 -19.55 5.47 4.79
N GLN A 291 -20.31 4.45 4.39
CA GLN A 291 -21.04 3.59 5.31
C GLN A 291 -20.09 2.92 6.31
N HIS A 292 -19.00 2.31 5.82
CA HIS A 292 -18.02 1.65 6.68
C HIS A 292 -17.42 2.61 7.71
N VAL A 293 -16.94 3.78 7.27
CA VAL A 293 -16.34 4.77 8.17
C VAL A 293 -17.36 5.29 9.20
N VAL A 294 -18.57 5.64 8.79
CA VAL A 294 -19.59 6.17 9.72
C VAL A 294 -20.01 5.13 10.76
N THR A 295 -20.07 3.84 10.41
CA THR A 295 -20.54 2.81 11.35
C THR A 295 -19.48 2.22 12.28
N THR A 296 -18.20 2.34 11.93
CA THR A 296 -17.10 1.72 12.70
C THR A 296 -16.44 2.64 13.71
N GLY A 297 -16.77 3.93 13.69
CA GLY A 297 -16.21 4.88 14.65
C GLY A 297 -16.59 4.52 16.08
N THR A 298 -15.60 4.54 16.97
CA THR A 298 -15.81 4.26 18.39
C THR A 298 -16.14 5.57 19.11
N PRO A 299 -17.32 5.69 19.76
CA PRO A 299 -17.68 6.90 20.49
C PRO A 299 -16.84 7.05 21.76
N GLU A 300 -16.34 8.26 22.01
CA GLU A 300 -15.76 8.65 23.30
C GLU A 300 -16.66 9.71 23.95
N GLY A 301 -17.50 9.29 24.89
CA GLY A 301 -18.56 10.15 25.40
C GLY A 301 -19.65 10.40 24.36
N GLN A 302 -20.29 11.58 24.41
CA GLN A 302 -21.44 11.89 23.54
C GLN A 302 -21.03 12.58 22.22
N ASP A 303 -19.88 13.24 22.18
CA ASP A 303 -19.54 14.22 21.13
C ASP A 303 -18.15 14.02 20.51
N MET A 304 -17.47 12.90 20.78
CA MET A 304 -16.20 12.57 20.16
C MET A 304 -16.23 11.17 19.55
N LEU A 305 -15.41 10.97 18.51
CA LEU A 305 -15.30 9.72 17.77
C LEU A 305 -13.83 9.47 17.44
N TYR A 306 -13.39 8.23 17.57
CA TYR A 306 -12.04 7.80 17.18
C TYR A 306 -12.09 6.46 16.44
N TYR A 307 -10.97 6.13 15.79
CA TYR A 307 -10.76 4.91 15.03
C TYR A 307 -9.43 4.29 15.38
N ASP A 308 -9.40 2.96 15.32
CA ASP A 308 -8.28 2.06 15.57
C ASP A 308 -8.28 1.06 14.39
N ASP A 309 -7.11 0.62 13.93
CA ASP A 309 -6.98 -0.24 12.74
C ASP A 309 -5.79 -1.22 12.78
N PHE A 310 -4.55 -0.74 12.89
CA PHE A 310 -3.36 -1.58 12.69
C PHE A 310 -2.49 -1.76 13.95
N LEU A 311 -1.90 -0.69 14.49
CA LEU A 311 -0.93 -0.77 15.59
C LEU A 311 -1.61 -0.80 16.95
N GLY A 312 -1.33 -1.85 17.73
CA GLY A 312 -1.74 -1.92 19.13
C GLY A 312 -3.21 -2.27 19.35
N ASP A 313 -3.91 -2.80 18.35
CA ASP A 313 -5.36 -3.05 18.45
C ASP A 313 -5.74 -4.45 18.89
N ALA A 314 -4.82 -5.40 18.72
CA ALA A 314 -5.00 -6.78 19.13
C ALA A 314 -3.68 -7.37 19.63
N ASP A 315 -2.92 -6.59 20.40
CA ASP A 315 -1.67 -7.04 21.03
C ASP A 315 -1.98 -8.14 22.03
N LEU A 316 -1.01 -9.01 22.30
CA LEU A 316 -1.14 -10.06 23.30
C LEU A 316 -0.30 -9.71 24.53
N ASP A 317 -0.87 -9.90 25.72
CA ASP A 317 -0.08 -9.93 26.97
C ASP A 317 0.66 -11.27 27.13
N ASN A 318 1.45 -11.39 28.19
CA ASN A 318 2.22 -12.61 28.49
C ASN A 318 1.34 -13.85 28.77
N ASN A 319 0.02 -13.67 28.91
CA ASN A 319 -0.96 -14.74 29.09
C ASN A 319 -1.79 -15.01 27.82
N ASN A 320 -1.39 -14.45 26.66
CA ASN A 320 -2.12 -14.50 25.39
C ASN A 320 -3.52 -13.86 25.44
N ASN A 321 -3.77 -12.93 26.36
CA ASN A 321 -4.98 -12.12 26.33
C ASN A 321 -4.80 -10.93 25.39
N THR A 322 -5.85 -10.59 24.64
CA THR A 322 -5.85 -9.40 23.80
C THR A 322 -5.83 -8.12 24.64
N VAL A 323 -4.86 -7.25 24.38
CA VAL A 323 -4.69 -5.92 24.95
C VAL A 323 -4.79 -4.88 23.84
N LYS A 324 -5.55 -3.82 24.12
CA LYS A 324 -5.70 -2.68 23.21
C LYS A 324 -4.85 -1.50 23.68
N LYS A 325 -3.67 -1.34 23.07
CA LYS A 325 -2.76 -0.21 23.29
C LYS A 325 -3.11 1.00 22.40
N ALA A 326 -3.77 0.76 21.26
CA ALA A 326 -4.26 1.79 20.34
C ALA A 326 -3.18 2.78 19.90
N GLU A 327 -2.10 2.21 19.37
CA GLU A 327 -0.86 2.92 19.10
C GLU A 327 -0.96 3.83 17.86
N ASP A 328 -1.85 3.52 16.90
CA ASP A 328 -2.09 4.35 15.72
C ASP A 328 -3.37 5.19 15.76
N ARG A 329 -4.11 5.21 16.88
CA ARG A 329 -5.44 5.85 16.98
C ARG A 329 -5.52 7.27 16.42
N LEU A 330 -4.52 8.11 16.73
CA LEU A 330 -4.44 9.48 16.23
C LEU A 330 -4.37 9.51 14.70
N TYR A 331 -3.55 8.65 14.13
CA TYR A 331 -3.36 8.52 12.70
C TYR A 331 -4.60 7.96 12.01
N THR A 332 -5.13 6.85 12.50
CA THR A 332 -6.31 6.18 11.96
C THR A 332 -7.53 7.10 11.97
N THR A 333 -7.77 7.81 13.08
CA THR A 333 -8.83 8.81 13.17
C THR A 333 -8.64 9.96 12.18
N THR A 334 -7.40 10.38 11.97
CA THR A 334 -7.05 11.40 10.99
C THR A 334 -7.33 10.94 9.56
N MET A 335 -6.99 9.69 9.22
CA MET A 335 -7.25 9.11 7.90
C MET A 335 -8.75 8.99 7.62
N ALA A 336 -9.53 8.51 8.60
CA ALA A 336 -10.99 8.44 8.51
C ALA A 336 -11.61 9.82 8.23
N ALA A 337 -11.22 10.84 9.00
CA ALA A 337 -11.71 12.21 8.79
C ALA A 337 -11.30 12.78 7.43
N ASN A 338 -10.04 12.56 7.00
CA ASN A 338 -9.55 12.98 5.69
C ASN A 338 -10.30 12.29 4.54
N ALA A 339 -10.61 11.00 4.65
CA ALA A 339 -11.39 10.27 3.64
C ALA A 339 -12.80 10.87 3.47
N LEU A 340 -13.50 11.13 4.59
CA LEU A 340 -14.83 11.74 4.56
C LEU A 340 -14.79 13.17 4.02
N LEU A 341 -13.88 14.02 4.54
CA LEU A 341 -13.72 15.40 4.08
C LEU A 341 -13.40 15.46 2.58
N THR A 342 -12.46 14.64 2.11
CA THR A 342 -12.06 14.62 0.69
C THR A 342 -13.21 14.17 -0.22
N THR A 343 -14.08 13.28 0.26
CA THR A 343 -15.21 12.75 -0.51
C THR A 343 -16.41 13.70 -0.52
N TRP A 344 -16.73 14.31 0.63
CA TRP A 344 -17.99 15.02 0.87
C TRP A 344 -17.85 16.54 0.94
N THR A 345 -16.68 17.09 0.59
CA THR A 345 -16.50 18.54 0.50
C THR A 345 -16.02 18.96 -0.88
N LEU A 346 -16.44 20.16 -1.26
CA LEU A 346 -16.10 20.80 -2.51
C LEU A 346 -15.35 22.09 -2.21
N PHE A 347 -14.20 22.30 -2.84
CA PHE A 347 -13.46 23.53 -2.70
C PHE A 347 -13.81 24.52 -3.81
N ASN A 348 -14.10 25.76 -3.44
CA ASN A 348 -14.25 26.87 -4.37
C ASN A 348 -12.94 27.67 -4.40
N SER A 349 -12.22 27.61 -5.52
CA SER A 349 -10.93 28.29 -5.68
C SER A 349 -11.03 29.81 -5.66
N THR A 350 -12.18 30.39 -6.05
CA THR A 350 -12.41 31.83 -6.07
C THR A 350 -12.59 32.38 -4.66
N SER A 351 -13.49 31.78 -3.86
CA SER A 351 -13.73 32.21 -2.48
C SER A 351 -12.74 31.63 -1.48
N ARG A 352 -11.97 30.61 -1.88
CA ARG A 352 -11.07 29.82 -1.03
C ARG A 352 -11.80 29.13 0.14
N THR A 353 -13.05 28.77 -0.06
CA THR A 353 -13.91 28.11 0.95
C THR A 353 -14.31 26.70 0.53
N GLY A 354 -14.50 25.84 1.52
CA GLY A 354 -15.09 24.51 1.36
C GLY A 354 -16.61 24.53 1.57
N HIS A 355 -17.32 23.63 0.91
CA HIS A 355 -18.77 23.44 1.07
C HIS A 355 -19.09 21.95 1.22
N TRP A 356 -20.06 21.62 2.08
CA TRP A 356 -20.54 20.25 2.24
C TRP A 356 -21.39 19.82 1.04
N LYS A 357 -21.22 18.54 0.65
CA LYS A 357 -22.10 17.86 -0.30
C LYS A 357 -23.32 17.26 0.41
N ASP A 358 -23.12 16.44 1.46
CA ASP A 358 -24.16 15.91 2.37
C ASP A 358 -23.58 14.99 3.50
N LYS A 359 -24.45 14.57 4.43
CA LYS A 359 -24.50 13.30 5.22
C LYS A 359 -23.36 12.84 6.14
N VAL A 360 -22.21 13.51 6.23
CA VAL A 360 -21.10 13.04 7.10
C VAL A 360 -20.62 14.04 8.13
N LYS A 361 -21.21 15.25 8.14
CA LYS A 361 -20.79 16.37 9.00
C LYS A 361 -20.68 15.95 10.47
N THR A 362 -21.72 15.37 11.05
CA THR A 362 -21.71 14.94 12.46
C THR A 362 -20.56 13.99 12.79
N THR A 363 -20.22 13.05 11.90
CA THR A 363 -19.10 12.13 12.09
C THR A 363 -17.78 12.89 12.06
N VAL A 364 -17.61 13.79 11.08
CA VAL A 364 -16.40 14.62 10.95
C VAL A 364 -16.25 15.56 12.14
N ASP A 365 -17.30 16.26 12.58
CA ASP A 365 -17.30 17.14 13.75
C ASP A 365 -16.79 16.41 14.99
N LYS A 366 -17.26 15.17 15.22
CA LYS A 366 -16.84 14.35 16.35
C LYS A 366 -15.37 13.91 16.24
N CYS A 367 -14.90 13.57 15.04
CA CYS A 367 -13.49 13.26 14.81
C CYS A 367 -12.60 14.48 15.06
N VAL A 368 -12.99 15.65 14.52
CA VAL A 368 -12.26 16.91 14.67
C VAL A 368 -12.16 17.33 16.13
N ARG A 369 -13.25 17.20 16.90
CA ARG A 369 -13.25 17.46 18.35
C ARG A 369 -12.27 16.53 19.08
N TRP A 370 -12.30 15.24 18.76
CA TRP A 370 -11.40 14.26 19.36
C TRP A 370 -9.93 14.57 19.01
N LEU A 371 -9.63 14.80 17.73
CA LEU A 371 -8.27 15.15 17.26
C LEU A 371 -7.77 16.45 17.89
N SER A 372 -8.59 17.51 17.90
CA SER A 372 -8.23 18.80 18.52
C SER A 372 -7.91 18.66 20.01
N ARG A 373 -8.60 17.75 20.70
CA ARG A 373 -8.37 17.48 22.12
C ARG A 373 -7.05 16.74 22.34
N TYR A 374 -6.73 15.73 21.52
CA TYR A 374 -5.68 14.76 21.85
C TYR A 374 -4.40 14.85 21.03
N ILE A 375 -4.39 15.45 19.84
CA ILE A 375 -3.23 15.38 18.93
C ILE A 375 -1.93 15.92 19.56
N LEU A 376 -2.01 16.95 20.41
CA LEU A 376 -0.85 17.52 21.10
C LEU A 376 -0.67 17.01 22.54
N ARG A 377 -1.53 16.10 23.02
CA ARG A 377 -1.45 15.55 24.37
C ARG A 377 -0.54 14.33 24.41
N VAL A 378 0.04 14.08 25.57
CA VAL A 378 0.87 12.89 25.83
C VAL A 378 0.05 11.59 25.99
N THR A 379 -1.29 11.70 26.02
CA THR A 379 -2.20 10.57 26.23
C THR A 379 -2.05 9.50 25.15
N TYR A 380 -1.88 9.92 23.88
CA TYR A 380 -1.68 9.03 22.75
C TYR A 380 -0.40 9.40 22.04
N LYS A 381 0.34 8.40 21.57
CA LYS A 381 1.49 8.64 20.71
C LYS A 381 1.01 8.84 19.28
N PRO A 382 1.61 9.75 18.50
CA PRO A 382 1.25 9.98 17.10
C PRO A 382 1.84 8.89 16.19
N TRP A 383 1.97 7.65 16.68
CA TRP A 383 2.51 6.57 15.88
C TRP A 383 1.54 6.21 14.76
N ASN A 384 2.09 5.61 13.73
CA ASN A 384 1.41 5.11 12.54
C ASN A 384 2.26 4.01 11.91
N ALA A 385 1.68 3.29 10.96
CA ALA A 385 2.43 2.46 10.02
C ALA A 385 2.18 2.98 8.60
N PHE A 386 2.87 4.06 8.24
CA PHE A 386 2.79 4.61 6.89
C PHE A 386 3.48 3.72 5.85
N PHE A 387 4.22 2.69 6.29
CA PHE A 387 4.70 1.59 5.45
C PHE A 387 5.02 0.38 6.34
N SER A 388 4.88 -0.83 5.82
CA SER A 388 5.14 -2.08 6.55
C SER A 388 5.71 -3.17 5.66
N GLY A 389 6.39 -4.14 6.27
CA GLY A 389 6.81 -5.36 5.58
C GLY A 389 5.62 -6.13 5.01
N SER A 390 5.83 -6.73 3.84
CA SER A 390 4.77 -7.45 3.12
C SER A 390 4.32 -8.75 3.78
N ALA A 391 5.14 -9.34 4.65
CA ALA A 391 4.78 -10.52 5.43
C ALA A 391 4.79 -10.17 6.92
N LYS A 392 3.64 -10.35 7.57
CA LYS A 392 3.37 -9.99 8.97
C LYS A 392 3.26 -11.21 9.88
N GLY A 393 3.16 -12.40 9.30
CA GLY A 393 2.96 -13.63 10.04
C GLY A 393 2.84 -14.86 9.15
N SER A 394 2.47 -15.98 9.75
CA SER A 394 2.16 -17.25 9.08
C SER A 394 0.97 -17.14 8.13
N THR A 395 -0.02 -16.32 8.49
CA THR A 395 -1.26 -16.06 7.73
C THR A 395 -1.05 -15.16 6.51
N THR A 396 0.07 -14.47 6.42
CA THR A 396 0.42 -13.56 5.31
C THR A 396 1.66 -14.05 4.55
N SER A 397 2.06 -15.31 4.74
CA SER A 397 3.17 -15.93 4.01
C SER A 397 2.71 -16.39 2.61
N PRO A 398 3.38 -16.00 1.50
CA PRO A 398 3.00 -16.42 0.15
C PRO A 398 2.89 -17.93 -0.03
N SER A 399 3.82 -18.68 0.57
CA SER A 399 3.84 -20.15 0.52
C SER A 399 2.66 -20.82 1.23
N SER A 400 1.84 -20.08 2.00
CA SER A 400 0.62 -20.60 2.60
C SER A 400 -0.58 -20.52 1.64
N TYR A 401 -0.42 -19.95 0.45
CA TYR A 401 -1.51 -19.75 -0.52
C TYR A 401 -1.29 -20.58 -1.78
N PRO A 402 -2.37 -20.93 -2.51
CA PRO A 402 -2.24 -21.73 -3.72
C PRO A 402 -1.51 -21.02 -4.85
N GLY A 403 -0.59 -21.74 -5.47
CA GLY A 403 0.17 -21.35 -6.65
C GLY A 403 0.38 -22.58 -7.52
N ASN A 404 0.65 -22.36 -8.81
CA ASN A 404 0.80 -23.41 -9.81
C ASN A 404 2.16 -23.36 -10.52
N ARG A 405 3.03 -22.42 -10.13
CA ARG A 405 4.36 -22.22 -10.70
C ARG A 405 5.42 -22.16 -9.62
N LEU A 406 6.44 -23.01 -9.75
CA LEU A 406 7.56 -23.08 -8.83
C LEU A 406 8.85 -23.31 -9.61
N GLU A 407 9.78 -22.36 -9.52
CA GLU A 407 11.05 -22.41 -10.23
C GLU A 407 12.21 -22.04 -9.30
N LEU A 408 13.35 -22.69 -9.48
CA LEU A 408 14.60 -22.25 -8.87
C LEU A 408 15.07 -20.93 -9.50
N MET A 409 15.94 -20.18 -8.79
CA MET A 409 16.46 -18.91 -9.30
C MET A 409 17.30 -19.03 -10.58
N ASN A 410 17.74 -20.24 -10.95
CA ASN A 410 18.38 -20.51 -12.25
C ASN A 410 17.38 -20.78 -13.40
N GLY A 411 16.07 -20.70 -13.14
CA GLY A 411 15.00 -20.94 -14.10
C GLY A 411 14.57 -22.41 -14.25
N THR A 412 15.06 -23.32 -13.42
CA THR A 412 14.63 -24.72 -13.45
C THR A 412 13.26 -24.88 -12.79
N ASP A 413 12.26 -25.35 -13.54
CA ASP A 413 10.96 -25.77 -12.99
C ASP A 413 11.13 -26.94 -12.02
N ILE A 414 10.44 -26.87 -10.88
CA ILE A 414 10.43 -27.95 -9.88
C ILE A 414 8.99 -28.23 -9.44
N PRO A 415 8.64 -29.50 -9.11
CA PRO A 415 7.29 -29.82 -8.68
C PRO A 415 6.97 -29.19 -7.32
N ILE A 416 5.74 -28.73 -7.16
CA ILE A 416 5.20 -28.30 -5.86
C ILE A 416 4.95 -29.56 -5.03
N THR A 417 5.58 -29.62 -3.85
CA THR A 417 5.45 -30.76 -2.92
C THR A 417 5.12 -30.25 -1.52
N GLU A 418 4.84 -31.17 -0.59
CA GLU A 418 4.65 -30.81 0.82
C GLU A 418 5.91 -30.19 1.47
N HIS A 419 7.08 -30.37 0.87
CA HIS A 419 8.33 -29.86 1.42
C HIS A 419 8.79 -28.63 0.66
N ARG A 420 9.10 -27.57 1.40
CA ARG A 420 9.69 -26.35 0.84
C ARG A 420 11.08 -26.67 0.25
N PRO A 421 11.41 -26.20 -0.97
CA PRO A 421 12.74 -26.35 -1.54
C PRO A 421 13.83 -25.78 -0.61
N LYS A 422 14.98 -26.45 -0.55
CA LYS A 422 16.16 -25.97 0.22
C LYS A 422 16.87 -24.80 -0.47
N ASN A 423 16.89 -24.83 -1.80
CA ASN A 423 17.44 -23.76 -2.62
C ASN A 423 16.42 -22.63 -2.75
N GLU A 424 16.91 -21.44 -3.06
CA GLU A 424 16.07 -20.26 -3.28
C GLU A 424 15.23 -20.41 -4.56
N PHE A 425 13.99 -19.97 -4.49
CA PHE A 425 12.97 -20.23 -5.50
C PHE A 425 11.98 -19.07 -5.64
N MET A 426 11.35 -19.00 -6.80
CA MET A 426 10.15 -18.21 -7.05
C MET A 426 8.94 -19.13 -7.00
N TYR A 427 7.92 -18.74 -6.23
CA TYR A 427 6.63 -19.41 -6.16
C TYR A 427 5.52 -18.42 -6.48
N GLY A 428 4.70 -18.74 -7.49
CA GLY A 428 3.72 -17.83 -8.04
C GLY A 428 2.47 -18.53 -8.54
N MET A 429 1.45 -17.73 -8.77
CA MET A 429 0.26 -18.12 -9.50
C MET A 429 0.37 -17.60 -10.93
N GLU A 430 0.54 -18.51 -11.88
CA GLU A 430 0.60 -18.26 -13.31
C GLU A 430 -0.81 -18.31 -13.91
N GLY A 431 -1.17 -17.25 -14.64
CA GLY A 431 -2.38 -17.16 -15.42
C GLY A 431 -3.66 -17.07 -14.59
N TYR A 432 -4.79 -17.27 -15.27
CA TYR A 432 -6.10 -17.40 -14.64
C TYR A 432 -6.46 -18.88 -14.44
N VAL A 433 -6.90 -19.20 -13.23
CA VAL A 433 -7.46 -20.49 -12.83
C VAL A 433 -8.94 -20.29 -12.47
N PRO A 434 -9.87 -21.07 -13.07
CA PRO A 434 -11.30 -20.99 -12.77
C PRO A 434 -11.62 -21.20 -11.29
N GLU A 435 -12.65 -20.52 -10.80
CA GLU A 435 -13.13 -20.60 -9.40
C GLU A 435 -13.20 -22.04 -8.86
N ALA A 436 -13.87 -22.95 -9.60
CA ALA A 436 -14.04 -24.33 -9.15
C ALA A 436 -12.70 -25.07 -8.97
N GLU A 437 -11.70 -24.80 -9.82
CA GLU A 437 -10.37 -25.39 -9.71
C GLU A 437 -9.60 -24.75 -8.55
N TYR A 438 -9.68 -23.43 -8.38
CA TYR A 438 -8.99 -22.72 -7.32
C TYR A 438 -9.51 -23.08 -5.93
N GLU A 439 -10.83 -23.30 -5.78
CA GLU A 439 -11.42 -23.77 -4.52
C GLU A 439 -10.94 -25.18 -4.15
N VAL A 440 -10.65 -26.04 -5.13
CA VAL A 440 -9.96 -27.32 -4.86
C VAL A 440 -8.54 -27.06 -4.35
N MET A 441 -7.80 -26.13 -4.97
CA MET A 441 -6.44 -25.79 -4.52
C MET A 441 -6.40 -25.17 -3.12
N ILE A 442 -7.38 -24.34 -2.74
CA ILE A 442 -7.48 -23.76 -1.39
C ILE A 442 -7.58 -24.86 -0.31
N ASN A 443 -8.31 -25.93 -0.61
CA ASN A 443 -8.52 -27.06 0.29
C ASN A 443 -7.34 -28.05 0.34
N GLN A 444 -6.30 -27.84 -0.47
CA GLN A 444 -5.06 -28.59 -0.44
C GLN A 444 -4.02 -27.92 0.47
N THR A 445 -3.02 -28.69 0.89
CA THR A 445 -1.87 -28.17 1.60
C THR A 445 -0.80 -27.68 0.61
N HIS A 446 -0.23 -26.51 0.89
CA HIS A 446 0.86 -25.91 0.11
C HIS A 446 2.11 -25.87 0.99
N PHE A 447 3.16 -26.60 0.60
CA PHE A 447 4.34 -26.82 1.44
C PHE A 447 3.98 -27.28 2.88
N GLY A 448 3.00 -28.18 2.98
CA GLY A 448 2.53 -28.74 4.25
C GLY A 448 1.64 -27.79 5.07
N ARG A 449 1.25 -26.63 4.53
CA ARG A 449 0.43 -25.63 5.22
C ARG A 449 -0.96 -25.53 4.60
N THR A 450 -1.98 -25.41 5.44
CA THR A 450 -3.35 -25.11 4.99
C THR A 450 -3.48 -23.63 4.61
N THR A 451 -4.30 -23.33 3.61
CA THR A 451 -4.59 -21.94 3.21
C THR A 451 -5.30 -21.18 4.33
N PRO A 452 -4.74 -20.07 4.86
CA PRO A 452 -5.42 -19.23 5.84
C PRO A 452 -6.54 -18.44 5.14
N THR A 453 -7.79 -18.78 5.44
CA THR A 453 -8.99 -18.18 4.82
C THR A 453 -9.65 -17.09 5.65
N LYS A 454 -9.23 -16.91 6.90
CA LYS A 454 -9.75 -15.88 7.82
C LYS A 454 -8.63 -14.99 8.32
N PHE A 455 -8.84 -13.68 8.26
CA PHE A 455 -8.02 -12.72 8.98
C PHE A 455 -8.52 -12.62 10.42
N VAL A 456 -7.59 -12.58 11.37
CA VAL A 456 -7.90 -12.48 12.80
C VAL A 456 -7.22 -11.25 13.39
N THR A 457 -5.91 -11.13 13.18
CA THR A 457 -5.09 -10.04 13.69
C THR A 457 -3.81 -9.93 12.87
N TYR A 458 -3.18 -8.76 12.92
CA TYR A 458 -1.85 -8.53 12.39
C TYR A 458 -0.74 -9.09 13.30
N ASN A 459 -1.07 -9.39 14.56
CA ASN A 459 -0.11 -9.90 15.53
C ASN A 459 0.02 -11.43 15.46
N ASP A 460 1.22 -11.90 15.14
CA ASP A 460 1.59 -13.32 15.17
C ASP A 460 2.57 -13.54 16.34
N PRO A 461 2.22 -14.34 17.37
CA PRO A 461 3.07 -14.51 18.56
C PRO A 461 4.42 -15.15 18.24
N GLU A 462 4.57 -15.78 17.07
CA GLU A 462 5.81 -16.46 16.67
C GLU A 462 6.65 -15.62 15.69
N ARG A 463 6.18 -14.45 15.25
CA ARG A 463 6.84 -13.67 14.19
C ARG A 463 6.82 -12.18 14.43
N PHE A 464 8.00 -11.58 14.26
CA PHE A 464 8.16 -10.13 14.15
C PHE A 464 8.10 -9.70 12.68
N PHE A 465 7.60 -8.49 12.43
CA PHE A 465 7.65 -7.84 11.13
C PHE A 465 8.04 -6.37 11.27
N PRO A 466 8.77 -5.80 10.29
CA PRO A 466 9.15 -4.40 10.33
C PRO A 466 7.99 -3.51 9.87
N PHE A 467 7.87 -2.34 10.50
CA PHE A 467 7.05 -1.24 10.00
C PHE A 467 7.76 0.10 10.22
N TRP A 468 7.34 1.11 9.47
CA TRP A 468 7.89 2.45 9.53
C TRP A 468 6.83 3.40 10.05
N SER A 469 7.24 4.18 11.05
CA SER A 469 6.39 5.16 11.70
C SER A 469 6.93 6.57 11.48
N SER A 470 6.03 7.51 11.18
CA SER A 470 6.38 8.93 11.00
C SER A 470 5.41 9.81 11.79
N PRO A 471 5.74 10.14 13.05
CA PRO A 471 4.96 11.12 13.84
C PRO A 471 4.68 12.42 13.08
N ALA A 472 5.65 12.90 12.30
CA ALA A 472 5.50 14.10 11.48
C ALA A 472 4.38 13.95 10.44
N TYR A 473 4.23 12.77 9.85
CA TYR A 473 3.15 12.49 8.90
C TYR A 473 1.77 12.48 9.58
N THR A 474 1.66 11.91 10.79
CA THR A 474 0.43 12.01 11.61
C THR A 474 0.07 13.48 11.85
N TYR A 475 1.01 14.30 12.31
CA TYR A 475 0.76 15.72 12.54
C TYR A 475 0.37 16.48 11.25
N ALA A 476 1.07 16.24 10.15
CA ALA A 476 0.79 16.90 8.88
C ALA A 476 -0.61 16.58 8.35
N THR A 477 -1.01 15.31 8.42
CA THR A 477 -2.33 14.87 7.98
C THR A 477 -3.44 15.32 8.93
N THR A 478 -3.18 15.43 10.24
CA THR A 478 -4.15 16.01 11.18
C THR A 478 -4.32 17.50 10.93
N MET A 479 -3.23 18.23 10.69
CA MET A 479 -3.29 19.64 10.31
C MET A 479 -4.08 19.84 9.01
N LEU A 480 -3.98 18.92 8.05
CA LEU A 480 -4.81 18.94 6.85
C LEU A 480 -6.30 18.77 7.17
N VAL A 481 -6.67 17.86 8.07
CA VAL A 481 -8.07 17.69 8.53
C VAL A 481 -8.59 18.98 9.14
N LEU A 482 -7.89 19.51 10.14
CA LEU A 482 -8.31 20.70 10.87
C LEU A 482 -8.39 21.92 9.94
N GLY A 483 -7.35 22.15 9.14
CA GLY A 483 -7.31 23.26 8.18
C GLY A 483 -8.38 23.15 7.10
N ARG A 484 -8.71 21.96 6.61
CA ARG A 484 -9.84 21.80 5.68
C ARG A 484 -11.17 22.05 6.36
N TYR A 485 -11.37 21.50 7.55
CA TYR A 485 -12.60 21.64 8.31
C TYR A 485 -12.91 23.11 8.65
N ASP A 486 -11.91 23.85 9.13
CA ASP A 486 -12.04 25.27 9.48
C ASP A 486 -12.34 26.18 8.27
N ASN A 487 -11.99 25.74 7.06
CA ASN A 487 -12.26 26.47 5.82
C ASN A 487 -13.65 26.17 5.23
N ILE A 488 -14.46 25.29 5.84
CA ILE A 488 -15.81 25.00 5.35
C ILE A 488 -16.79 26.07 5.85
N VAL A 489 -17.53 26.67 4.93
CA VAL A 489 -18.60 27.61 5.25
C VAL A 489 -19.96 26.90 5.24
N GLU A 490 -20.82 27.27 6.18
CA GLU A 490 -22.24 26.86 6.15
C GLU A 490 -23.00 27.80 5.20
N GLU A 491 -23.80 27.23 4.31
CA GLU A 491 -24.74 28.00 3.48
C GLU A 491 -26.01 28.37 4.26
#